data_AF-A0A1D1XW21-F1
#
_entry.id   AF-A0A1D1XW21-F1
#
_cell.length_a   1.000
_cell.length_b   1.000
_cell.length_c   1.000
_cell.angle_alpha   90.00
_cell.angle_beta   90.00
_cell.angle_gamma   90.00
#
_symmetry.space_group_name_H-M   'P 1'
#
loop_
_entity.id
_entity.type
_entity.pdbx_description
1 polymer ?
#
loop_
_entity_poly.entity_id
_entity_poly.type
_entity_poly.pdbx_seq_one_letter_code
_entity_poly.pdbx_strand_id
1 'polypeptide(L)'
;MLNEFVEMFRNRTGYRIVEPAHMELAEPSIGDAFRSCVEQGATRVIVSPFFLFPGRHWNQDIPSLTAEAAKEHPDVSYIVTAPLGLHELLVDLMNERINHCLHRAAGKADECTVCAGTNKCAFHLTKNVVSFG
;
A
#
# COMPACT_ATOMS: atom_id res chain seq x y z
N MET A 1 -1.17 0.64 -9.88
CA MET A 1 -0.71 0.12 -8.58
C MET A 1 -1.52 0.61 -7.38
N LEU A 2 -1.47 1.89 -6.96
CA LEU A 2 -2.23 2.33 -5.77
C LEU A 2 -3.76 2.17 -5.96
N ASN A 3 -4.30 2.59 -7.11
CA ASN A 3 -5.73 2.44 -7.41
C ASN A 3 -6.17 0.97 -7.41
N GLU A 4 -5.36 0.07 -7.98
CA GLU A 4 -5.63 -1.38 -7.94
C GLU A 4 -5.65 -1.90 -6.49
N PHE A 5 -4.71 -1.45 -5.65
CA PHE A 5 -4.69 -1.82 -4.24
C PHE A 5 -5.92 -1.29 -3.50
N VAL A 6 -6.35 -0.06 -3.76
CA VAL A 6 -7.59 0.52 -3.21
C VAL A 6 -8.81 -0.34 -3.57
N GLU A 7 -8.93 -0.74 -4.84
CA GLU A 7 -10.01 -1.65 -5.27
C GLU A 7 -9.94 -3.01 -4.55
N MET A 8 -8.75 -3.61 -4.49
CA MET A 8 -8.54 -4.86 -3.77
C MET A 8 -8.90 -4.74 -2.28
N PHE A 9 -8.53 -3.63 -1.65
CA PHE A 9 -8.81 -3.38 -0.24
C PHE A 9 -10.31 -3.21 -0.02
N ARG A 10 -10.99 -2.39 -0.83
CA ARG A 10 -12.44 -2.19 -0.76
C ARG A 10 -13.20 -3.51 -0.88
N ASN A 11 -12.81 -4.34 -1.85
CA ASN A 11 -13.45 -5.64 -2.10
C ASN A 11 -13.24 -6.68 -0.98
N ARG A 12 -12.22 -6.51 -0.13
CA ARG A 12 -11.86 -7.50 0.91
C ARG A 12 -12.23 -7.10 2.34
N THR A 13 -12.45 -5.82 2.62
CA THR A 13 -12.49 -5.30 4.00
C THR A 13 -13.83 -4.74 4.43
N GLY A 14 -14.75 -4.48 3.49
CA GLY A 14 -16.08 -3.93 3.78
C GLY A 14 -16.12 -2.41 4.07
N TYR A 15 -14.98 -1.71 4.00
CA TYR A 15 -14.98 -0.24 4.01
C TYR A 15 -15.71 0.29 2.77
N ARG A 16 -16.71 1.15 3.00
CA ARG A 16 -17.58 1.68 1.94
C ARG A 16 -16.93 2.78 1.11
N ILE A 17 -16.12 3.61 1.77
CA ILE A 17 -15.41 4.74 1.18
C ILE A 17 -13.92 4.44 1.33
N VAL A 18 -13.21 4.36 0.21
CA VAL A 18 -11.77 4.11 0.18
C VAL A 18 -11.22 4.92 -0.98
N GLU A 19 -10.46 5.98 -0.69
CA GLU A 19 -9.91 6.87 -1.71
C GLU A 19 -8.38 6.71 -1.76
N PRO A 20 -7.76 6.66 -2.95
CA PRO A 20 -6.32 6.79 -3.07
C PRO A 20 -5.92 8.22 -2.68
N ALA A 21 -4.71 8.40 -2.15
CA ALA A 21 -4.14 9.71 -1.89
C ALA A 21 -2.64 9.67 -2.10
N HIS A 22 -2.12 10.73 -2.70
CA HIS A 22 -0.70 10.94 -2.92
C HIS A 22 -0.23 12.12 -2.08
N MET A 23 0.93 11.97 -1.44
CA MET A 23 1.54 13.04 -0.66
C MET A 23 2.16 14.10 -1.58
N GLU A 24 2.80 13.67 -2.66
CA GLU A 24 3.45 14.53 -3.66
C GLU A 24 3.39 13.87 -5.05
N LEU A 25 3.69 14.65 -6.09
CA LEU A 25 3.99 14.22 -7.48
C LEU A 25 2.84 13.59 -8.28
N ALA A 26 1.71 13.30 -7.65
CA ALA A 26 0.54 12.73 -8.30
C ALA A 26 -0.75 13.20 -7.62
N GLU A 27 -1.85 13.06 -8.34
CA GLU A 27 -3.20 13.32 -7.85
C GLU A 27 -3.98 12.01 -7.70
N PRO A 28 -4.97 11.94 -6.81
CA PRO A 28 -5.43 13.01 -5.91
C PRO A 28 -4.50 13.25 -4.71
N SER A 29 -4.42 14.49 -4.24
CA SER A 29 -3.71 14.84 -3.01
C SER A 29 -4.41 14.31 -1.76
N ILE A 30 -3.73 14.36 -0.60
CA ILE A 30 -4.36 14.02 0.70
C ILE A 30 -5.60 14.90 0.97
N GLY A 31 -5.55 16.18 0.60
CA GLY A 31 -6.67 17.09 0.77
C GLY A 31 -7.87 16.72 -0.11
N ASP A 32 -7.62 16.37 -1.37
CA ASP A 32 -8.67 15.98 -2.31
C ASP A 32 -9.34 14.67 -1.89
N ALA A 33 -8.54 13.68 -1.48
CA ALA A 33 -9.05 12.41 -0.98
C ALA A 33 -9.86 12.57 0.31
N PHE A 34 -9.40 13.43 1.23
CA PHE A 34 -10.12 13.74 2.46
C PHE A 34 -11.48 14.36 2.14
N ARG A 35 -11.50 15.40 1.30
CA ARG A 35 -12.72 16.07 0.84
C ARG A 35 -13.69 15.10 0.18
N SER A 36 -13.20 14.27 -0.75
CA SER A 36 -13.99 13.23 -1.42
C SER A 36 -14.62 12.27 -0.41
N CYS A 37 -13.87 11.84 0.62
CA CYS A 37 -14.44 11.00 1.68
C CYS A 37 -15.59 11.69 2.42
N VAL A 38 -15.43 12.97 2.75
CA VAL A 38 -16.46 13.76 3.46
C VAL A 38 -17.69 13.99 2.58
N GLU A 39 -17.51 14.31 1.30
CA GLU A 39 -18.60 14.47 0.33
C GLU A 39 -19.42 13.18 0.14
N GLN A 40 -18.78 12.02 0.29
CA GLN A 40 -19.42 10.71 0.31
C GLN A 40 -20.10 10.36 1.66
N GLY A 41 -20.03 11.25 2.65
CA GLY A 41 -20.71 11.13 3.93
C GLY A 41 -19.85 10.56 5.07
N ALA A 42 -18.52 10.56 4.95
CA ALA A 42 -17.65 10.14 6.05
C ALA A 42 -17.67 11.14 7.21
N THR A 43 -17.95 10.65 8.43
CA THR A 43 -17.81 11.40 9.70
C THR A 43 -16.49 11.09 10.42
N ARG A 44 -15.74 10.12 9.89
CA ARG A 44 -14.39 9.77 10.32
C ARG A 44 -13.52 9.42 9.13
N VAL A 45 -12.36 10.07 9.00
CA VAL A 45 -11.36 9.78 7.96
C VAL A 45 -10.14 9.08 8.57
N ILE A 46 -9.74 7.95 7.98
CA ILE A 46 -8.56 7.18 8.38
C ILE A 46 -7.51 7.32 7.29
N VAL A 47 -6.46 8.07 7.56
CA VAL A 47 -5.34 8.23 6.63
C VAL A 47 -4.31 7.15 6.93
N SER A 48 -4.27 6.12 6.08
CA SER A 48 -3.39 4.95 6.23
C SER A 48 -2.23 4.99 5.23
N PRO A 49 -0.99 5.24 5.66
CA PRO A 49 0.14 5.34 4.74
C PRO A 49 0.53 3.99 4.11
N PHE A 50 0.72 3.94 2.79
CA PHE A 50 1.07 2.74 2.04
C PHE A 50 2.58 2.65 1.74
N PHE A 51 3.40 2.50 2.79
CA PHE A 51 4.85 2.25 2.68
C PHE A 51 5.36 1.32 3.79
N LEU A 52 6.51 0.69 3.56
CA LEU A 52 7.08 -0.34 4.44
C LEU A 52 7.84 0.22 5.64
N PHE A 53 8.48 1.37 5.52
CA PHE A 53 9.36 1.90 6.57
C PHE A 53 8.86 3.24 7.10
N PRO A 54 8.83 3.45 8.42
CA PRO A 54 8.58 4.76 8.99
C PRO A 54 9.72 5.71 8.60
N GLY A 55 9.37 6.92 8.19
CA GLY A 55 10.30 7.96 7.76
C GLY A 55 9.79 9.36 8.08
N ARG A 56 10.49 10.40 7.62
CA ARG A 56 10.10 11.81 7.85
C ARG A 56 8.63 12.06 7.46
N HIS A 57 8.21 11.52 6.32
CA HIS A 57 6.86 11.68 5.76
C HIS A 57 5.75 11.21 6.69
N TRP A 58 5.96 10.10 7.40
CA TRP A 58 5.00 9.61 8.38
C TRP A 58 4.95 10.49 9.63
N ASN A 59 6.11 10.93 10.11
CA ASN A 59 6.22 11.66 11.37
C ASN A 59 5.74 13.13 11.29
N GLN A 60 5.78 13.74 10.10
CA GLN A 60 5.60 15.18 9.96
C GLN A 60 4.61 15.53 8.82
N ASP A 61 4.92 15.12 7.60
CA ASP A 61 4.24 15.64 6.40
C ASP A 61 2.78 15.17 6.31
N ILE A 62 2.52 13.86 6.43
CA ILE A 62 1.17 13.30 6.34
C ILE A 62 0.27 13.82 7.48
N PRO A 63 0.70 13.84 8.76
CA PRO A 63 -0.08 14.46 9.83
C PRO A 63 -0.40 15.94 9.57
N SER A 64 0.57 16.71 9.07
CA SER A 64 0.39 18.13 8.76
C SER A 64 -0.65 18.33 7.65
N LEU A 65 -0.47 17.64 6.51
CA LEU A 65 -1.39 17.72 5.36
C LEU A 65 -2.80 17.28 5.73
N THR A 66 -2.93 16.22 6.54
CA THR A 66 -4.23 15.74 7.02
C THR A 66 -4.89 16.77 7.94
N ALA A 67 -4.12 17.40 8.84
CA ALA A 67 -4.64 18.43 9.74
C ALA A 67 -5.09 19.68 8.97
N GLU A 68 -4.36 20.08 7.93
CA GLU A 68 -4.77 21.20 7.06
C GLU A 68 -6.09 20.88 6.34
N ALA A 69 -6.23 19.69 5.75
CA ALA A 69 -7.47 19.27 5.09
C ALA A 69 -8.66 19.24 6.06
N ALA A 70 -8.44 18.80 7.30
CA ALA A 70 -9.49 18.73 8.32
C ALA A 70 -10.03 20.10 8.77
N LYS A 71 -9.30 21.20 8.56
CA LYS A 71 -9.76 22.56 8.94
C LYS A 71 -11.04 22.97 8.22
N GLU A 72 -11.26 22.46 6.99
CA GLU A 72 -12.47 22.72 6.21
C GLU A 72 -13.68 21.87 6.68
N HIS A 73 -13.46 20.91 7.58
CA HIS A 73 -14.44 19.91 8.00
C HIS A 73 -14.44 19.69 9.52
N PRO A 74 -14.81 20.70 10.34
CA PRO A 74 -14.66 20.66 11.80
C PRO A 74 -15.48 19.55 12.50
N ASP A 75 -16.54 19.05 11.88
CA ASP A 75 -17.38 17.98 12.43
C ASP A 75 -16.86 16.57 12.08
N VAL A 76 -15.75 16.46 11.34
CA VAL A 76 -15.17 15.20 10.88
C VAL A 76 -13.95 14.86 11.72
N SER A 77 -14.00 13.70 12.40
CA SER A 77 -12.85 13.18 13.13
C SER A 77 -11.83 12.54 12.18
N TYR A 78 -10.53 12.58 12.52
CA TYR A 78 -9.52 11.90 11.71
C TYR A 78 -8.41 11.24 12.54
N ILE A 79 -7.72 10.29 11.92
CA ILE A 79 -6.51 9.65 12.46
C ILE A 79 -5.54 9.33 11.32
N VAL A 80 -4.24 9.50 11.60
CA VAL A 80 -3.16 8.96 10.76
C VAL A 80 -2.66 7.68 11.42
N THR A 81 -2.69 6.54 10.72
CA THR A 81 -2.27 5.25 11.29
C THR A 81 -0.76 5.07 11.20
N ALA A 82 -0.25 4.02 11.83
CA ALA A 82 1.07 3.49 11.48
C ALA A 82 1.08 3.09 9.98
N PRO A 83 2.23 3.19 9.30
CA PRO A 83 2.41 2.58 7.99
C PRO A 83 2.43 1.05 8.12
N LEU A 84 2.59 0.33 7.01
CA LEU A 84 2.67 -1.14 7.03
C LEU A 84 3.73 -1.65 8.02
N GLY A 85 4.90 -0.97 8.06
CA GLY A 85 5.97 -1.31 8.99
C GLY A 85 6.51 -2.72 8.78
N LEU A 86 7.29 -3.20 9.75
CA LEU A 86 7.63 -4.61 9.85
C LEU A 86 6.50 -5.34 10.58
N HIS A 87 5.74 -6.13 9.85
CA HIS A 87 4.63 -6.94 10.36
C HIS A 87 4.87 -8.40 9.99
N GLU A 88 4.52 -9.35 10.87
CA GLU A 88 4.78 -10.79 10.65
C GLU A 88 4.17 -11.30 9.33
N LEU A 89 2.96 -10.84 8.99
CA LEU A 89 2.31 -11.13 7.71
C LEU A 89 3.14 -10.71 6.46
N LEU A 90 4.05 -9.75 6.58
CA LEU A 90 4.97 -9.45 5.48
C LEU A 90 6.00 -10.56 5.28
N VAL A 91 6.45 -11.21 6.36
CA VAL A 91 7.34 -12.38 6.28
C VAL A 91 6.64 -13.51 5.52
N ASP A 92 5.37 -13.77 5.86
CA ASP A 92 4.56 -14.79 5.19
C ASP A 92 4.37 -14.46 3.71
N LEU A 93 4.00 -13.22 3.39
CA LEU A 93 3.83 -12.75 2.01
C LEU A 93 5.14 -12.85 1.20
N MET A 94 6.27 -12.50 1.80
CA MET A 94 7.57 -12.62 1.16
C MET A 94 7.92 -14.09 0.90
N ASN A 95 7.72 -14.96 1.88
CA ASN A 95 7.95 -16.40 1.72
C ASN A 95 7.02 -16.99 0.64
N GLU A 96 5.74 -16.61 0.61
CA GLU A 96 4.80 -17.02 -0.45
C GLU A 96 5.29 -16.60 -1.84
N ARG A 97 5.74 -15.35 -1.99
CA ARG A 97 6.30 -14.83 -3.25
C ARG A 97 7.55 -15.60 -3.67
N ILE A 98 8.47 -15.86 -2.74
CA ILE A 98 9.69 -16.63 -3.00
C ILE A 98 9.33 -18.04 -3.46
N ASN A 99 8.45 -18.73 -2.74
CA ASN A 99 8.03 -20.09 -3.07
C ASN A 99 7.34 -20.14 -4.43
N HIS A 100 6.49 -19.17 -4.75
CA HIS A 100 5.89 -19.07 -6.08
C HIS A 100 6.96 -18.94 -7.19
N CYS A 101 7.93 -18.05 -7.01
CA CYS A 101 9.03 -17.87 -7.97
C CYS A 101 9.90 -19.12 -8.12
N LEU A 102 10.17 -19.85 -7.02
CA LEU A 102 10.91 -21.11 -7.05
C LEU A 102 10.12 -22.21 -7.79
N HIS A 103 8.81 -22.30 -7.57
CA HIS A 103 7.96 -23.22 -8.32
C HIS A 103 7.95 -22.89 -9.81
N ARG A 104 7.88 -21.60 -10.17
CA ARG A 104 7.98 -21.16 -11.56
C ARG A 104 9.32 -21.56 -12.18
N ALA A 105 10.44 -21.26 -11.50
CA ALA A 105 11.78 -21.61 -11.97
C ALA A 105 12.00 -23.13 -12.13
N ALA A 106 11.27 -23.94 -11.35
CA ALA A 106 11.26 -25.40 -11.46
C ALA A 106 10.25 -25.94 -12.50
N GLY A 107 9.53 -25.08 -13.23
CA GLY A 107 8.53 -25.48 -14.23
C GLY A 107 7.21 -26.01 -13.64
N LYS A 108 6.92 -25.69 -12.37
CA LYS A 108 5.75 -26.20 -11.61
C LYS A 108 4.64 -25.16 -11.40
N ALA A 109 4.83 -23.93 -11.86
CA ALA A 109 3.86 -22.86 -11.77
C ALA A 109 3.91 -21.94 -12.99
N ASP A 110 2.83 -21.22 -13.23
CA ASP A 110 2.77 -20.12 -14.18
C ASP A 110 3.54 -18.89 -13.68
N GLU A 111 3.76 -17.93 -14.57
CA GLU A 111 4.44 -16.69 -14.23
C GLU A 111 3.53 -15.79 -13.39
N CYS A 112 4.06 -15.23 -12.29
CA CYS A 112 3.28 -14.27 -11.50
C CYS A 112 3.15 -12.93 -12.22
N THR A 113 2.11 -12.16 -11.86
CA THR A 113 1.82 -10.84 -12.44
C THR A 113 3.00 -9.86 -12.39
N VAL A 114 3.85 -9.96 -11.36
CA VAL A 114 5.03 -9.09 -11.19
C VAL A 114 6.18 -9.49 -12.12
N CYS A 115 6.32 -10.78 -12.40
CA CYS A 115 7.39 -11.30 -13.25
C CYS A 115 6.98 -11.42 -14.71
N ALA A 116 5.69 -11.26 -15.02
CA ALA A 116 5.11 -11.38 -16.36
C ALA A 116 5.97 -10.71 -17.44
N GLY A 117 6.49 -11.51 -18.39
CA GLY A 117 7.29 -11.03 -19.53
C GLY A 117 8.72 -10.60 -19.19
N THR A 118 9.21 -10.83 -17.97
CA THR A 118 10.55 -10.40 -17.54
C THR A 118 11.60 -11.51 -17.62
N ASN A 119 11.19 -12.79 -17.74
CA ASN A 119 12.06 -13.96 -17.67
C ASN A 119 12.92 -14.06 -16.39
N LYS A 120 12.57 -13.34 -15.31
CA LYS A 120 13.38 -13.28 -14.08
C LYS A 120 13.25 -14.51 -13.16
N CYS A 121 12.16 -15.28 -13.27
CA CYS A 121 11.97 -16.50 -12.46
C CYS A 121 12.72 -17.70 -13.06
N ALA A 122 14.04 -17.62 -13.17
CA ALA A 122 14.90 -18.67 -13.69
C ALA A 122 16.09 -18.92 -12.75
N PHE A 123 16.48 -20.18 -12.60
CA PHE A 123 17.71 -20.50 -11.89
C PHE A 123 18.92 -20.10 -12.74
N HIS A 124 19.72 -19.17 -12.22
CA HIS A 124 21.07 -18.91 -12.73
C HIS A 124 22.07 -19.62 -11.80
N LEU A 125 23.05 -20.32 -12.37
CA LEU A 125 24.00 -21.18 -11.64
C LEU A 125 24.86 -20.39 -10.63
N THR A 126 24.37 -20.19 -9.41
CA THR A 126 25.15 -19.99 -8.18
C THR A 126 24.26 -20.28 -6.97
N LYS A 127 24.88 -20.80 -5.90
CA LYS A 127 24.28 -21.37 -4.68
C LYS A 127 23.09 -20.55 -4.13
N ASN A 128 22.06 -21.25 -3.63
CA ASN A 128 20.85 -20.68 -3.01
C ASN A 128 21.22 -19.68 -1.90
N VAL A 129 21.16 -18.38 -2.19
CA VAL A 129 21.29 -17.29 -1.21
C VAL A 129 20.09 -16.37 -1.39
N VAL A 130 19.34 -16.13 -0.31
CA VAL A 130 18.32 -15.07 -0.27
C VAL A 130 19.00 -13.82 0.26
N SER A 131 19.02 -12.75 -0.54
CA SER A 131 19.52 -11.43 -0.14
C SER A 131 18.37 -10.44 -0.19
N PHE A 132 18.19 -9.66 0.87
CA PHE A 132 17.26 -8.53 0.91
C PHE A 132 18.03 -7.23 0.60
N GLY A 133 17.40 -6.30 -0.12
CA GLY A 133 17.95 -4.99 -0.48
C GLY A 133 16.88 -3.93 -0.54
#